data_AF-D0MWN7-F1
#
_entry.id   AF-D0MWN7-F1
#
_cell.length_a   1.000
_cell.length_b   1.000
_cell.length_c   1.000
_cell.angle_alpha   90.00
_cell.angle_beta   90.00
_cell.angle_gamma   90.00
#
_symmetry.space_group_name_H-M   'P 1'
#
loop_
_entity.id
_entity.type
_entity.pdbx_description
1 polymer ?
#
loop_
_entity_poly.entity_id
_entity_poly.type
_entity_poly.pdbx_seq_one_letter_code
_entity_poly.pdbx_strand_id
1 'polypeptide(L)'
;MCRSQASLALLLALLASIASALVIESPDCRLMTHVSGEFTNLTMLENGGLKNVWIVPVTPFTACEPLRGQDLTGKVALVLRGDCNFVQKVWHAQRAHAAAVVVMDDELRHEYDQSSHSSAAYV
;
A
#
# COMPACT_ATOMS: atom_id res chain seq x y z
N MET A 1 23.92 -38.48 29.02
CA MET A 1 22.52 -38.45 28.52
C MET A 1 21.98 -37.03 28.27
N CYS A 2 22.83 -35.98 28.17
CA CYS A 2 22.38 -34.58 28.07
C CYS A 2 22.44 -33.97 26.64
N ARG A 3 23.24 -34.54 25.73
CA ARG A 3 23.41 -34.02 24.35
C ARG A 3 22.25 -34.34 23.39
N SER A 4 21.60 -35.50 23.55
CA SER A 4 20.53 -35.95 22.64
C SER A 4 19.25 -35.13 22.79
N GLN A 5 18.91 -34.70 24.01
CA GLN A 5 17.72 -33.88 24.26
C GLN A 5 17.84 -32.45 23.72
N ALA A 6 19.05 -31.87 23.74
CA ALA A 6 19.30 -30.55 23.17
C ALA A 6 19.16 -30.55 21.64
N SER A 7 19.65 -31.60 20.95
CA SER A 7 19.51 -31.73 19.50
C SER A 7 18.05 -31.93 19.06
N LEU A 8 17.27 -32.69 19.82
CA LEU A 8 15.83 -32.90 19.57
C LEU A 8 15.01 -31.61 19.75
N ALA A 9 15.32 -30.82 20.80
CA ALA A 9 14.65 -29.55 21.05
C ALA A 9 14.95 -28.52 19.95
N LEU A 10 16.20 -28.46 19.46
CA LEU A 10 16.60 -27.56 18.37
C LEU A 10 15.88 -27.93 17.06
N LEU A 11 15.74 -29.22 16.76
CA LEU A 11 15.03 -29.73 15.58
C LEU A 11 13.53 -29.41 15.63
N LEU A 12 12.90 -29.56 16.80
CA LEU A 12 11.50 -29.21 17.02
C LEU A 12 11.25 -27.70 16.87
N ALA A 13 12.16 -26.86 17.38
CA ALA A 13 12.06 -25.41 17.23
C ALA A 13 12.23 -24.97 15.76
N LEU A 14 13.16 -25.61 15.02
CA LEU A 14 13.31 -25.37 13.58
C LEU A 14 12.04 -25.74 12.81
N LEU A 15 11.45 -26.92 13.10
CA LEU A 15 10.22 -27.41 12.46
C LEU A 15 9.01 -26.51 12.77
N ALA A 16 8.91 -25.99 13.99
CA ALA A 16 7.86 -25.04 14.36
C ALA A 16 7.98 -23.71 13.61
N SER A 17 9.21 -23.24 13.34
CA SER A 17 9.44 -22.00 12.58
C SER A 17 9.04 -22.11 11.10
N ILE A 18 9.02 -23.32 10.52
CA ILE A 18 8.60 -23.55 9.12
C ILE A 18 7.08 -23.70 8.99
N ALA A 19 6.36 -23.88 10.11
CA ALA A 19 4.93 -24.13 10.13
C ALA A 19 4.08 -22.85 10.24
N SER A 20 4.70 -21.68 10.40
CA SER A 20 3.98 -20.40 10.42
C SER A 20 3.66 -19.96 8.99
N ALA A 21 2.39 -20.06 8.61
CA ALA A 21 1.87 -19.50 7.36
C ALA A 21 1.06 -18.24 7.67
N LEU A 22 1.31 -17.16 6.92
CA LEU A 22 0.40 -16.01 6.88
C LEU A 22 -0.81 -16.43 6.04
N VAL A 23 -1.95 -16.65 6.69
CA VAL A 23 -3.21 -17.00 6.02
C VAL A 23 -4.10 -15.76 6.00
N ILE A 24 -4.51 -15.35 4.81
CA ILE A 24 -5.58 -14.35 4.66
C ILE A 24 -6.89 -15.07 4.97
N GLU A 25 -7.44 -14.86 6.17
CA GLU A 25 -8.66 -15.54 6.62
C GLU A 25 -9.90 -15.12 5.83
N SER A 26 -9.97 -13.85 5.41
CA SER A 26 -11.07 -13.31 4.62
C SER A 26 -10.62 -12.08 3.81
N PRO A 27 -11.28 -11.80 2.67
CA PRO A 27 -11.09 -10.54 1.97
C PRO A 27 -11.62 -9.38 2.83
N ASP A 28 -10.76 -8.43 3.17
CA ASP A 28 -11.18 -7.23 3.90
C ASP A 28 -11.84 -6.23 2.94
N CYS A 29 -13.16 -6.08 3.06
CA CYS A 29 -13.92 -5.06 2.36
C CYS A 29 -14.08 -3.84 3.27
N ARG A 30 -12.98 -3.10 3.47
CA ARG A 30 -12.98 -1.92 4.33
C ARG A 30 -13.00 -0.64 3.52
N LEU A 31 -13.90 0.28 3.90
CA LEU A 31 -13.82 1.67 3.45
C LEU A 31 -12.66 2.35 4.18
N MET A 32 -11.65 2.79 3.44
CA MET A 32 -10.50 3.51 3.98
C MET A 32 -10.60 4.99 3.61
N THR A 33 -10.31 5.87 4.57
CA THR A 33 -10.20 7.31 4.32
C THR A 33 -8.89 7.62 3.61
N HIS A 34 -8.92 8.60 2.72
CA HIS A 34 -7.74 9.06 2.00
C HIS A 34 -7.79 10.58 1.86
N VAL A 35 -6.61 11.19 1.66
CA VAL A 35 -6.50 12.60 1.28
C VAL A 35 -6.29 12.64 -0.23
N SER A 36 -7.17 13.35 -0.94
CA SER A 36 -7.01 13.57 -2.38
C SER A 36 -5.86 14.55 -2.64
N GLY A 37 -5.03 14.26 -3.65
CA GLY A 37 -4.00 15.20 -4.10
C GLY A 37 -4.62 16.36 -4.89
N GLU A 38 -4.04 17.55 -4.78
CA GLU A 38 -4.51 18.76 -5.50
C GLU A 38 -4.48 18.60 -7.03
N PHE A 39 -3.64 17.70 -7.53
CA PHE A 39 -3.52 17.35 -8.95
C PHE A 39 -4.52 16.27 -9.41
N THR A 40 -5.51 15.92 -8.60
CA THR A 40 -6.55 14.95 -8.97
C THR A 40 -7.53 15.56 -9.96
N ASN A 41 -7.95 14.81 -10.97
CA ASN A 41 -8.99 15.27 -11.89
C ASN A 41 -10.35 15.31 -11.18
N LEU A 42 -10.81 16.52 -10.82
CA LEU A 42 -12.05 16.72 -10.08
C LEU A 42 -13.29 16.16 -10.81
N THR A 43 -13.34 16.27 -12.14
CA THR A 43 -14.46 15.72 -12.93
C THR A 43 -14.54 14.20 -12.86
N MET A 44 -13.41 13.51 -12.65
CA MET A 44 -13.40 12.06 -12.40
C MET A 44 -13.98 11.72 -11.02
N LEU A 45 -13.72 12.56 -10.01
CA LEU A 45 -14.28 12.37 -8.67
C LEU A 45 -15.80 12.60 -8.66
N GLU A 46 -16.26 13.64 -9.33
CA GLU A 46 -17.69 13.97 -9.46
C GLU A 46 -18.47 12.90 -10.22
N ASN A 47 -17.86 12.25 -11.21
CA ASN A 47 -18.45 11.15 -11.96
C ASN A 47 -18.37 9.78 -11.24
N GLY A 48 -18.02 9.76 -9.96
CA GLY A 48 -18.03 8.56 -9.12
C GLY A 48 -16.72 7.77 -9.08
N GLY A 49 -15.62 8.35 -9.56
CA GLY A 49 -14.26 7.82 -9.43
C GLY A 49 -14.00 6.53 -10.22
N LEU A 50 -12.82 5.95 -9.96
CA LEU A 50 -12.43 4.65 -10.52
C LEU A 50 -13.12 3.52 -9.76
N LYS A 51 -13.73 2.58 -10.49
CA LYS A 51 -14.44 1.41 -9.93
C LYS A 51 -13.90 0.11 -10.52
N ASN A 52 -13.89 -0.95 -9.73
CA ASN A 52 -13.44 -2.29 -10.13
C ASN A 52 -12.01 -2.30 -10.71
N VAL A 53 -11.13 -1.48 -10.15
CA VAL A 53 -9.73 -1.38 -10.60
C VAL A 53 -8.82 -2.15 -9.65
N TRP A 54 -7.82 -2.83 -10.21
CA TRP A 54 -6.78 -3.49 -9.44
C TRP A 54 -5.78 -2.48 -8.89
N ILE A 55 -5.54 -2.55 -7.58
CA ILE A 55 -4.43 -1.86 -6.93
C ILE A 55 -3.24 -2.82 -6.92
N VAL A 56 -2.11 -2.37 -7.45
CA VAL A 56 -0.90 -3.20 -7.58
C VAL A 56 0.31 -2.51 -6.94
N PRO A 57 1.09 -3.19 -6.08
CA PRO A 57 2.36 -2.64 -5.60
C PRO A 57 3.34 -2.52 -6.76
N VAL A 58 4.11 -1.44 -6.77
CA VAL A 58 5.10 -1.20 -7.82
C VAL A 58 6.53 -1.51 -7.36
N THR A 59 7.43 -1.70 -8.32
CA THR A 59 8.88 -1.83 -8.12
C THR A 59 9.63 -0.76 -8.92
N PRO A 60 10.49 0.08 -8.32
CA PRO A 60 10.72 0.22 -6.87
C PRO A 60 9.50 0.78 -6.12
N PHE A 61 9.29 0.34 -4.88
CA PHE A 61 8.06 0.63 -4.14
C PHE A 61 7.88 2.11 -3.79
N THR A 62 8.96 2.89 -3.78
CA THR A 62 8.90 4.34 -3.55
C THR A 62 8.59 5.13 -4.83
N ALA A 63 8.65 4.50 -6.01
CA ALA A 63 8.41 5.12 -7.32
C ALA A 63 9.23 6.41 -7.59
N CYS A 64 10.41 6.54 -6.97
CA CYS A 64 11.30 7.68 -7.19
C CYS A 64 12.15 7.51 -8.45
N GLU A 65 12.29 6.28 -8.93
CA GLU A 65 12.85 5.94 -10.22
C GLU A 65 11.77 5.48 -11.22
N PRO A 66 12.06 5.47 -12.53
CA PRO A 66 11.14 4.97 -13.53
C PRO A 66 10.71 3.52 -13.27
N LEU A 67 9.39 3.30 -13.21
CA LEU A 67 8.77 1.99 -13.06
C LEU A 67 8.89 1.22 -14.39
N ARG A 68 9.85 0.28 -14.47
CA ARG A 68 10.09 -0.54 -15.66
C ARG A 68 9.66 -1.98 -15.44
N GLY A 69 9.25 -2.65 -16.52
CA GLY A 69 8.97 -4.09 -16.52
C GLY A 69 7.68 -4.52 -15.80
N GLN A 70 6.77 -3.58 -15.53
CA GLN A 70 5.47 -3.85 -14.90
C GLN A 70 4.35 -3.29 -15.76
N ASP A 71 3.27 -4.06 -15.90
CA ASP A 71 2.05 -3.61 -16.56
C ASP A 71 1.12 -2.94 -15.56
N LEU A 72 1.11 -1.61 -15.57
CA LEU A 72 0.21 -0.78 -14.78
C LEU A 72 -0.99 -0.27 -15.60
N THR A 73 -1.14 -0.71 -16.85
CA THR A 73 -2.17 -0.20 -17.77
C THR A 73 -3.56 -0.40 -17.18
N GLY A 74 -4.25 0.72 -16.93
CA GLY A 74 -5.59 0.70 -16.34
C GLY A 74 -5.64 0.27 -14.87
N LYS A 75 -4.49 0.16 -14.18
CA LYS A 75 -4.38 -0.23 -12.77
C LYS A 75 -4.02 0.97 -11.89
N VAL A 76 -4.29 0.87 -10.60
CA VAL A 76 -3.83 1.84 -9.61
C VAL A 76 -2.48 1.41 -9.05
N ALA A 77 -1.48 2.28 -9.17
CA ALA A 77 -0.16 2.05 -8.59
C ALA A 77 -0.19 2.29 -7.08
N LEU A 78 0.19 1.30 -6.29
CA LEU A 78 0.42 1.43 -4.86
C LEU A 78 1.90 1.70 -4.60
N VAL A 79 2.20 2.82 -3.98
CA VAL A 79 3.56 3.29 -3.72
C VAL A 79 3.73 3.69 -2.26
N LEU A 80 4.93 3.59 -1.74
CA LEU A 80 5.28 4.03 -0.39
C LEU A 80 5.66 5.53 -0.38
N ARG A 81 5.26 6.23 0.67
CA ARG A 81 5.74 7.57 1.02
C ARG A 81 7.23 7.55 1.32
N GLY A 82 7.91 8.68 1.10
CA GLY A 82 9.35 8.84 1.34
C GLY A 82 10.14 9.05 0.07
N ASP A 83 11.45 9.28 0.23
CA ASP A 83 12.51 9.48 -0.79
C ASP A 83 12.34 10.65 -1.79
N CYS A 84 11.14 10.87 -2.33
CA CYS A 84 10.83 11.91 -3.29
C CYS A 84 9.40 12.44 -3.09
N ASN A 85 9.07 13.57 -3.75
CA ASN A 85 7.77 14.21 -3.62
C ASN A 85 6.64 13.44 -4.36
N PHE A 86 5.38 13.76 -4.03
CA PHE A 86 4.22 13.08 -4.63
C PHE A 86 4.09 13.28 -6.13
N VAL A 87 4.44 14.45 -6.65
CA VAL A 87 4.36 14.75 -8.08
C VAL A 87 5.30 13.84 -8.88
N GLN A 88 6.52 13.62 -8.41
CA GLN A 88 7.49 12.73 -9.05
C GLN A 88 6.99 11.28 -9.07
N LYS A 89 6.42 10.79 -7.97
CA LYS A 89 5.82 9.45 -7.90
C LYS A 89 4.71 9.28 -8.93
N VAL A 90 3.81 10.25 -8.98
CA VAL A 90 2.69 10.28 -9.94
C VAL A 90 3.20 10.33 -11.37
N TRP A 91 4.21 11.15 -11.65
CA TRP A 91 4.80 11.25 -12.97
C TRP A 91 5.42 9.93 -13.44
N HIS A 92 6.15 9.22 -12.59
CA HIS A 92 6.70 7.90 -12.93
C HIS A 92 5.61 6.86 -13.15
N ALA A 93 4.55 6.85 -12.34
CA ALA A 93 3.42 5.94 -12.49
C ALA A 93 2.61 6.23 -13.77
N GLN A 94 2.37 7.50 -14.08
CA GLN A 94 1.70 7.92 -15.33
C GLN A 94 2.47 7.47 -16.57
N ARG A 95 3.81 7.60 -16.56
CA ARG A 95 4.67 7.13 -17.65
C ARG A 95 4.66 5.61 -17.81
N ALA A 96 4.26 4.88 -16.77
CA ALA A 96 4.03 3.44 -16.80
C ALA A 96 2.55 3.08 -17.09
N HIS A 97 1.72 4.05 -17.48
CA HIS A 97 0.30 3.90 -17.84
C HIS A 97 -0.63 3.53 -16.66
N ALA A 98 -0.23 3.82 -15.43
CA ALA A 98 -1.12 3.73 -14.28
C ALA A 98 -2.31 4.68 -14.43
N ALA A 99 -3.51 4.21 -14.08
CA ALA A 99 -4.73 5.01 -14.09
C ALA A 99 -4.84 5.96 -12.89
N ALA A 100 -4.25 5.58 -11.76
CA ALA A 100 -4.14 6.41 -10.56
C ALA A 100 -2.97 5.94 -9.69
N VAL A 101 -2.69 6.70 -8.63
CA VAL A 101 -1.66 6.37 -7.63
C VAL A 101 -2.26 6.49 -6.23
N VAL A 102 -2.02 5.49 -5.40
CA VAL A 102 -2.25 5.54 -3.95
C VAL A 102 -0.89 5.57 -3.27
N VAL A 103 -0.63 6.64 -2.53
CA VAL A 103 0.59 6.78 -1.72
C VAL A 103 0.27 6.32 -0.31
N MET A 104 0.81 5.17 0.07
CA MET A 104 0.72 4.63 1.41
C MET A 104 1.68 5.38 2.33
N ASP A 105 1.20 5.82 3.48
CA ASP A 105 2.06 6.36 4.53
C ASP A 105 2.98 5.26 5.08
N ASP A 106 4.18 5.63 5.49
CA ASP A 106 5.15 4.73 6.11
C ASP A 106 4.98 4.66 7.64
N GLU A 107 4.06 5.46 8.19
CA GLU A 107 3.72 5.49 9.61
C GLU A 107 2.29 5.02 9.87
N LEU A 108 2.12 4.17 10.89
CA LEU A 108 0.80 3.84 11.43
C LEU A 108 0.28 5.02 12.24
N ARG A 109 -0.64 5.79 11.65
CA ARG A 109 -1.41 6.78 12.42
C ARG A 109 -2.54 6.07 13.15
N HIS A 110 -2.48 6.05 14.47
CA HIS A 110 -3.58 5.54 15.29
C HIS A 110 -4.80 6.43 15.09
N GLU A 111 -5.89 5.81 14.65
CA GLU A 111 -7.21 6.40 14.52
C GLU A 111 -7.83 6.58 15.91
N TYR A 112 -7.28 7.47 16.74
CA TYR A 112 -7.88 7.88 18.01
C TYR A 112 -8.45 9.31 17.98
N ASP A 113 -8.68 9.90 16.81
CA ASP A 113 -9.49 11.11 16.74
C ASP A 113 -10.12 11.35 15.36
N GLN A 114 -11.13 10.54 15.02
CA GLN A 114 -12.03 10.86 13.92
C GLN A 114 -13.11 11.90 14.29
N SER A 115 -13.03 12.53 15.47
CA SER A 115 -14.02 13.51 15.93
C SER A 115 -13.62 14.98 15.76
N SER A 116 -12.38 15.28 15.37
CA SER A 116 -11.89 16.68 15.33
C SER A 116 -11.62 17.27 13.93
N HIS A 117 -11.73 16.51 12.84
CA HIS A 117 -11.43 17.03 11.49
C HIS A 117 -12.65 17.24 10.57
N SER A 118 -13.88 17.23 11.10
CA SER A 118 -15.03 17.83 10.40
C SER A 118 -15.06 19.38 10.44
N SER A 119 -13.94 20.04 10.75
CA SER A 119 -13.88 21.48 11.05
C SER A 119 -12.89 22.30 10.20
N ALA A 120 -12.45 21.79 9.05
CA ALA A 120 -11.61 22.57 8.12
C ALA A 120 -12.15 22.52 6.69
N ALA A 121 -13.42 22.89 6.52
CA ALA A 121 -13.92 23.48 5.29
C ALA A 121 -13.92 25.02 5.47
N TYR A 122 -12.75 25.61 5.18
CA TYR A 122 -12.48 27.01 4.84
C TYR A 122 -11.29 26.87 3.90
N VAL A 123 -11.37 27.14 2.59
CA VAL A 123 -11.93 28.31 1.89
C VAL A 123 -12.72 27.85 0.67
#